data_AF-A0A1A3DQ32-F1
#
_entry.id   AF-A0A1A3DQ32-F1
#
_cell.length_a   1.000
_cell.length_b   1.000
_cell.length_c   1.000
_cell.angle_alpha   90.00
_cell.angle_beta   90.00
_cell.angle_gamma   90.00
#
_symmetry.space_group_name_H-M   'P 1'
#
loop_
_entity.id
_entity.type
_entity.pdbx_description
1 polymer ?
#
loop_
_entity_poly.entity_id
_entity_poly.type
_entity_poly.pdbx_seq_one_letter_code
_entity_poly.pdbx_strand_id
1 'polypeptide(L)'
;MTISAAATHLIPAALITHSVVLIKGQHHDHDISVHHARTPDARMSITLEGMQMVIYNCQAAQGLLEAFSAARSHMLHVPAQIPTVGLDPDNEPAGRVMLSIEWTRRPVYVVAAQSALNRLKTAEIHWVELYTGPLTWRIRDRAGLLSFIEILTRVHQTAITVFLDGEQYKADPTDPGYRAA
;
A
#
# COMPACT_ATOMS: atom_id res chain seq x y z
N MET A 1 -13.26 13.91 -38.69
CA MET A 1 -12.07 13.38 -37.99
C MET A 1 -11.77 14.33 -36.84
N THR A 2 -12.17 13.98 -35.63
CA THR A 2 -11.90 14.77 -34.42
C THR A 2 -10.51 14.42 -33.90
N ILE A 3 -9.60 15.37 -34.01
CA ILE A 3 -8.25 15.26 -33.45
C ILE A 3 -8.41 15.41 -31.93
N SER A 4 -8.25 14.32 -31.19
CA SER A 4 -8.19 14.35 -29.73
C SER A 4 -6.99 15.20 -29.33
N ALA A 5 -7.23 16.29 -28.59
CA ALA A 5 -6.16 17.13 -28.08
C ALA A 5 -5.26 16.32 -27.14
N ALA A 6 -3.96 16.29 -27.41
CA ALA A 6 -2.99 15.70 -26.50
C ALA A 6 -3.06 16.44 -25.16
N ALA A 7 -3.20 15.69 -24.06
CA ALA A 7 -3.25 16.27 -22.73
C ALA A 7 -1.90 16.93 -22.38
N THR A 8 -1.85 18.26 -22.43
CA THR A 8 -0.69 19.05 -22.00
C THR A 8 -0.69 19.18 -20.47
N HIS A 9 -0.55 18.08 -19.75
CA HIS A 9 -0.32 18.15 -18.31
C HIS A 9 1.18 18.35 -18.08
N LEU A 10 1.66 19.59 -18.14
CA LEU A 10 2.99 19.97 -17.68
C LEU A 10 3.00 19.86 -16.15
N ILE A 11 3.44 18.70 -15.66
CA ILE A 11 3.73 18.46 -14.24
C ILE A 11 4.67 19.57 -13.75
N PRO A 12 4.40 20.20 -12.59
CA PRO A 12 5.16 21.35 -12.10
C PRO A 12 6.65 21.01 -11.92
N ALA A 13 7.48 22.05 -11.89
CA ALA A 13 8.93 21.93 -11.71
C ALA A 13 9.35 21.26 -10.37
N ALA A 14 8.43 21.10 -9.41
CA ALA A 14 8.57 20.19 -8.29
C ALA A 14 7.20 19.69 -7.76
N LEU A 15 7.12 18.40 -7.43
CA LEU A 15 6.14 17.80 -6.52
C LEU A 15 6.91 16.84 -5.61
N ILE A 16 7.15 17.21 -4.35
CA ILE A 16 7.76 16.32 -3.35
C ILE A 16 6.74 16.15 -2.21
N THR A 17 6.01 15.05 -2.23
CA THR A 17 5.18 14.61 -1.11
C THR A 17 5.81 13.36 -0.50
N HIS A 18 6.86 13.54 0.31
CA HIS A 18 7.33 12.44 1.14
C HIS A 18 6.28 12.19 2.23
N SER A 19 5.61 11.05 2.20
CA SER A 19 4.58 10.70 3.19
C SER A 19 5.00 9.46 3.96
N VAL A 20 4.90 9.54 5.29
CA VAL A 20 5.12 8.38 6.17
C VAL A 20 3.77 7.83 6.58
N VAL A 21 3.48 6.60 6.15
CA VAL A 21 2.26 5.88 6.53
C VAL A 21 2.59 4.90 7.63
N LEU A 22 1.89 5.00 8.76
CA LEU A 22 2.07 4.10 9.89
C LEU A 22 1.12 2.91 9.76
N ILE A 23 1.67 1.69 9.83
CA ILE A 23 0.87 0.45 9.83
C ILE A 23 1.00 -0.21 11.19
N LYS A 24 -0.15 -0.42 11.84
CA LYS A 24 -0.30 -0.96 13.20
C LYS A 24 -1.69 -1.59 13.35
N GLY A 25 -1.77 -2.72 14.05
CA GLY A 25 -3.05 -3.33 14.41
C GLY A 25 -3.73 -4.00 13.21
N GLN A 26 -4.86 -4.68 13.46
CA GLN A 26 -5.61 -5.33 12.39
C GLN A 26 -6.51 -4.31 11.67
N HIS A 27 -6.43 -4.34 10.35
CA HIS A 27 -7.22 -3.50 9.45
C HIS A 27 -8.52 -4.24 9.08
N HIS A 28 -9.67 -3.80 9.59
CA HIS A 28 -10.95 -4.49 9.40
C HIS A 28 -11.81 -3.86 8.29
N ASP A 29 -11.87 -2.53 8.23
CA ASP A 29 -12.70 -1.81 7.25
C ASP A 29 -11.87 -1.41 6.02
N HIS A 30 -12.11 -2.09 4.90
CA HIS A 30 -11.58 -1.73 3.59
C HIS A 30 -12.69 -1.84 2.55
N ASP A 31 -12.75 -0.86 1.65
CA ASP A 31 -13.68 -0.87 0.51
C ASP A 31 -12.87 -0.91 -0.80
N ILE A 32 -13.32 -1.74 -1.74
CA ILE A 32 -12.72 -1.88 -3.07
C ILE A 32 -13.81 -1.58 -4.11
N SER A 33 -13.63 -0.50 -4.86
CA SER A 33 -14.53 -0.10 -5.94
C SER A 33 -13.81 -0.08 -7.28
N VAL A 34 -14.52 -0.48 -8.34
CA VAL A 34 -13.96 -0.60 -9.69
C VAL A 34 -14.80 0.24 -10.66
N HIS A 35 -14.12 1.00 -11.51
CA HIS A 35 -14.75 1.78 -12.57
C HIS A 35 -14.22 1.33 -13.93
N HIS A 36 -15.11 1.27 -14.92
CA HIS A 36 -14.77 0.95 -16.32
C HIS A 36 -13.96 -0.35 -16.47
N ALA A 37 -14.35 -1.41 -15.77
CA ALA A 37 -13.65 -2.70 -15.82
C ALA A 37 -13.49 -3.23 -17.26
N ARG A 38 -12.37 -3.91 -17.54
CA ARG A 38 -12.02 -4.49 -18.84
C ARG A 38 -11.90 -3.47 -19.98
N THR A 39 -11.64 -2.20 -19.68
CA THR A 39 -11.33 -1.17 -20.68
C THR A 39 -9.94 -0.55 -20.41
N PRO A 40 -9.38 0.21 -21.38
CA PRO A 40 -8.16 0.99 -21.15
C PRO A 40 -8.28 2.05 -20.05
N ASP A 41 -9.51 2.48 -19.71
CA ASP A 41 -9.80 3.50 -18.70
C ASP A 41 -10.15 2.90 -17.32
N ALA A 42 -9.90 1.59 -17.14
CA ALA A 42 -10.17 0.90 -15.89
C ALA A 42 -9.37 1.54 -14.74
N ARG A 43 -10.04 1.74 -13.60
CA ARG A 43 -9.42 2.16 -12.35
C ARG A 43 -10.06 1.46 -11.17
N MET A 44 -9.24 1.11 -10.18
CA MET A 44 -9.67 0.43 -8.96
C MET A 44 -9.29 1.29 -7.75
N SER A 45 -10.29 1.71 -6.97
CA SER A 45 -10.11 2.52 -5.78
C SER A 45 -10.19 1.63 -4.54
N ILE A 46 -9.30 1.86 -3.59
CA ILE A 46 -9.19 1.13 -2.33
C ILE A 46 -9.20 2.17 -1.22
N THR A 47 -10.17 2.08 -0.31
CA THR A 47 -10.24 2.97 0.86
C THR A 47 -9.89 2.18 2.10
N LEU A 48 -8.91 2.65 2.87
CA LEU A 48 -8.41 1.97 4.07
C LEU A 48 -7.93 2.99 5.10
N GLU A 49 -8.54 3.01 6.28
CA GLU A 49 -8.06 3.74 7.48
C GLU A 49 -7.51 5.17 7.25
N GLY A 50 -8.21 6.00 6.47
CA GLY A 50 -7.76 7.37 6.16
C GLY A 50 -6.76 7.45 4.99
N MET A 51 -6.69 6.41 4.18
CA MET A 51 -5.97 6.39 2.91
C MET A 51 -6.92 5.97 1.79
N GLN A 52 -6.82 6.66 0.66
CA GLN A 52 -7.45 6.28 -0.60
C GLN A 52 -6.35 5.96 -1.60
N MET A 53 -6.34 4.75 -2.14
CA MET A 53 -5.41 4.34 -3.18
C MET A 53 -6.18 4.07 -4.48
N VAL A 54 -5.70 4.57 -5.60
CA VAL A 54 -6.25 4.27 -6.93
C VAL A 54 -5.19 3.52 -7.73
N ILE A 55 -5.54 2.35 -8.25
CA ILE A 55 -4.69 1.50 -9.08
C ILE A 55 -5.19 1.54 -10.52
N TYR A 56 -4.28 1.66 -11.48
CA TYR A 56 -4.59 1.77 -12.91
C TYR A 56 -4.21 0.54 -13.74
N ASN A 57 -3.50 -0.44 -13.17
CA ASN A 57 -3.13 -1.68 -13.87
C ASN A 57 -2.83 -2.82 -12.89
N CYS A 58 -2.86 -4.06 -13.38
CA CYS A 58 -2.56 -5.24 -12.57
C CYS A 58 -1.09 -5.26 -12.15
N GLN A 59 -0.18 -4.77 -13.00
CA GLN A 59 1.25 -4.66 -12.69
C GLN A 59 1.52 -3.88 -11.40
N ALA A 60 0.81 -2.77 -11.16
CA ALA A 60 0.94 -1.96 -9.96
C ALA A 60 0.42 -2.67 -8.72
N ALA A 61 -0.74 -3.34 -8.82
CA ALA A 61 -1.29 -4.15 -7.72
C ALA A 61 -0.33 -5.28 -7.32
N GLN A 62 0.19 -6.02 -8.30
CA GLN A 62 1.15 -7.09 -8.07
C GLN A 62 2.44 -6.55 -7.42
N GLY A 63 2.97 -5.43 -7.90
CA GLY A 63 4.19 -4.83 -7.33
C GLY A 63 4.03 -4.34 -5.90
N LEU A 64 2.85 -3.80 -5.55
CA LEU A 64 2.55 -3.45 -4.16
C LEU A 64 2.50 -4.71 -3.28
N LEU A 65 1.77 -5.74 -3.70
CA LEU A 65 1.69 -7.00 -2.96
C LEU A 65 3.08 -7.63 -2.78
N GLU A 66 3.92 -7.59 -3.80
CA GLU A 66 5.31 -8.03 -3.71
C GLU A 66 6.12 -7.24 -2.69
N ALA A 67 6.06 -5.91 -2.74
CA ALA A 67 6.81 -5.04 -1.84
C ALA A 67 6.50 -5.34 -0.36
N PHE A 68 5.22 -5.52 -0.03
CA PHE A 68 4.77 -5.90 1.31
C PHE A 68 5.11 -7.36 1.67
N SER A 69 5.05 -8.27 0.70
CA SER A 69 5.47 -9.66 0.90
C SER A 69 6.97 -9.76 1.21
N ALA A 70 7.81 -8.94 0.56
CA ALA A 70 9.24 -8.85 0.86
C ALA A 70 9.49 -8.32 2.28
N ALA A 71 8.68 -7.36 2.75
CA ALA A 71 8.78 -6.82 4.11
C ALA A 71 8.54 -7.87 5.20
N ARG A 72 7.79 -8.94 4.90
CA ARG A 72 7.54 -10.07 5.83
C ARG A 72 8.81 -10.72 6.34
N SER A 73 9.85 -10.82 5.51
CA SER A 73 11.14 -11.44 5.86
C SER A 73 11.93 -10.64 6.91
N HIS A 74 11.59 -9.37 7.14
CA HIS A 74 12.27 -8.49 8.09
C HIS A 74 11.56 -8.38 9.45
N MET A 75 10.53 -9.21 9.70
CA MET A 75 9.65 -9.11 10.87
C MET A 75 10.16 -9.77 12.16
N LEU A 76 11.35 -10.39 12.17
CA LEU A 76 11.80 -11.24 13.29
C LEU A 76 11.73 -10.54 14.66
N HIS A 77 12.17 -9.29 14.73
CA HIS A 77 12.23 -8.50 15.98
C HIS A 77 11.03 -7.56 16.16
N VAL A 78 10.08 -7.56 15.22
CA VAL A 78 8.88 -6.71 15.27
C VAL A 78 7.82 -7.39 16.15
N PRO A 79 7.17 -6.66 17.08
CA PRO A 79 6.17 -7.24 17.97
C PRO A 79 5.02 -7.89 17.21
N ALA A 80 4.37 -8.90 17.82
CA ALA A 80 3.24 -9.59 17.19
C ALA A 80 2.08 -8.64 16.90
N GLN A 81 1.71 -7.82 17.88
CA GLN A 81 0.65 -6.84 17.81
C GLN A 81 0.91 -5.75 18.86
N ILE A 82 0.70 -4.48 18.50
CA ILE A 82 0.70 -3.39 19.47
C ILE A 82 -0.75 -3.11 19.86
N PRO A 83 -1.09 -3.07 21.17
CA PRO A 83 -2.44 -2.72 21.60
C PRO A 83 -2.89 -1.39 20.97
N THR A 84 -4.00 -1.44 20.26
CA THR A 84 -4.72 -0.25 19.83
C THR A 84 -5.51 0.22 21.03
N VAL A 85 -5.12 1.35 21.62
CA VAL A 85 -6.00 2.03 22.59
C VAL A 85 -7.26 2.36 21.82
N GLY A 86 -8.39 1.79 22.24
CA GLY A 86 -9.66 1.97 21.55
C GLY A 86 -9.91 3.44 21.30
N LEU A 87 -10.02 3.81 20.02
CA LEU A 87 -10.62 5.08 19.66
C LEU A 87 -12.08 4.97 20.12
N ASP A 88 -12.45 5.85 21.05
CA ASP A 88 -13.84 6.07 21.40
C ASP A 88 -14.60 6.42 20.10
N PRO A 89 -15.60 5.64 19.66
CA PRO A 89 -16.30 5.90 18.40
C PRO A 89 -17.01 7.25 18.38
N ASP A 90 -17.31 7.84 19.55
CA ASP A 90 -17.87 9.19 19.68
C ASP A 90 -16.82 10.30 19.62
N ASN A 91 -15.54 9.96 19.55
CA ASN A 91 -14.41 10.88 19.47
C ASN A 91 -13.62 10.65 18.18
N GLU A 92 -14.32 10.64 17.04
CA GLU A 92 -13.65 10.80 15.75
C GLU A 92 -12.92 12.15 15.76
N PRO A 93 -11.58 12.18 15.66
CA PRO A 93 -10.88 13.45 15.54
C PRO A 93 -11.32 14.10 14.24
N ALA A 94 -12.09 15.18 14.37
CA ALA A 94 -12.47 16.04 13.26
C ALA A 94 -11.19 16.45 12.50
N GLY A 95 -11.02 15.92 11.29
CA GLY A 95 -9.87 16.20 10.43
C GLY A 95 -8.83 15.09 10.31
N ARG A 96 -9.23 13.82 10.15
CA ARG A 96 -8.31 12.80 9.58
C ARG A 96 -7.84 13.29 8.21
N VAL A 97 -6.55 13.61 8.10
CA VAL A 97 -5.90 13.89 6.81
C VAL A 97 -5.98 12.61 5.99
N MET A 98 -6.80 12.61 4.93
CA MET A 98 -6.89 11.48 4.03
C MET A 98 -5.73 11.53 3.05
N LEU A 99 -4.87 10.51 3.06
CA LEU A 99 -3.79 10.38 2.08
C LEU A 99 -4.35 9.78 0.79
N SER A 100 -4.33 10.52 -0.31
CA SER A 100 -4.68 9.99 -1.63
C SER A 100 -3.42 9.58 -2.40
N ILE A 101 -3.43 8.37 -2.95
CA ILE A 101 -2.28 7.76 -3.63
C ILE A 101 -2.73 7.19 -4.97
N GLU A 102 -2.03 7.56 -6.04
CA GLU A 102 -2.29 7.04 -7.38
C GLU A 102 -1.14 6.15 -7.85
N TRP A 103 -1.46 4.88 -8.12
CA TRP A 103 -0.54 3.86 -8.58
C TRP A 103 -0.72 3.63 -10.08
N THR A 104 0.00 4.41 -10.86
CA THR A 104 -0.01 4.33 -12.33
C THR A 104 0.97 3.30 -12.89
N ARG A 105 1.91 2.84 -12.06
CA ARG A 105 2.95 1.87 -12.44
C ARG A 105 3.38 1.05 -11.23
N ARG A 106 4.06 -0.06 -11.51
CA ARG A 106 4.75 -0.88 -10.51
C ARG A 106 5.68 -0.04 -9.63
N PRO A 107 5.56 -0.09 -8.28
CA PRO A 107 6.51 0.57 -7.40
C PRO A 107 7.87 -0.13 -7.44
N VAL A 108 8.94 0.65 -7.49
CA VAL A 108 10.26 0.21 -7.04
C VAL A 108 10.29 0.30 -5.52
N TYR A 109 10.83 -0.72 -4.86
CA TYR A 109 10.82 -0.77 -3.41
C TYR A 109 12.16 -1.18 -2.79
N VAL A 110 12.33 -0.78 -1.52
CA VAL A 110 13.43 -1.20 -0.66
C VAL A 110 12.88 -1.46 0.73
N VAL A 111 13.34 -2.52 1.39
CA VAL A 111 12.96 -2.87 2.76
C VAL A 111 14.15 -2.68 3.68
N ALA A 112 13.94 -2.00 4.82
CA ALA A 112 14.94 -1.82 5.85
C ALA A 112 14.37 -2.16 7.24
N ALA A 113 15.08 -3.01 7.98
CA ALA A 113 14.82 -3.19 9.41
C ALA A 113 15.44 -2.01 10.17
N GLN A 114 14.68 -1.43 11.08
CA GLN A 114 15.07 -0.25 11.86
C GLN A 114 14.90 -0.52 13.35
N SER A 115 15.75 0.13 14.16
CA SER A 115 15.60 0.15 15.60
C SER A 115 16.00 1.49 16.20
N ALA A 116 15.42 1.82 17.34
CA ALA A 116 15.80 2.97 18.15
C ALA A 116 15.37 2.76 19.59
N LEU A 117 15.93 3.53 20.51
CA LEU A 117 15.40 3.59 21.87
C LEU A 117 14.03 4.28 21.88
N ASN A 118 13.13 3.80 22.75
CA ASN A 118 11.88 4.50 23.03
C ASN A 118 12.16 5.88 23.66
N ARG A 119 11.13 6.74 23.75
CA ARG A 119 11.28 8.10 24.29
C ARG A 119 11.85 8.14 25.72
N LEU A 120 11.57 7.11 26.53
CA LEU A 120 12.04 6.99 27.91
C LEU A 120 13.43 6.36 28.01
N LYS A 121 14.04 5.95 26.90
CA LYS A 121 15.31 5.19 26.82
C LYS A 121 15.32 3.91 27.65
N THR A 122 14.15 3.33 27.90
CA THR A 122 13.99 2.12 28.72
C THR A 122 13.96 0.83 27.90
N ALA A 123 13.65 0.91 26.61
CA ALA A 123 13.59 -0.24 25.73
C ALA A 123 13.96 0.14 24.30
N GLU A 124 14.57 -0.79 23.57
CA GLU A 124 14.74 -0.71 22.13
C GLU A 124 13.43 -1.11 21.42
N ILE A 125 13.01 -0.31 20.44
CA ILE A 125 11.84 -0.56 19.61
C ILE A 125 12.31 -0.90 18.20
N HIS A 126 11.78 -1.98 17.64
CA HIS A 126 12.05 -2.40 16.27
C HIS A 126 10.85 -2.11 15.37
N TRP A 127 11.12 -1.76 14.11
CA TRP A 127 10.11 -1.63 13.07
C TRP A 127 10.74 -1.91 11.70
N VAL A 128 9.90 -2.01 10.67
CA VAL A 128 10.37 -2.07 9.28
C VAL A 128 9.93 -0.81 8.55
N GLU A 129 10.84 -0.26 7.76
CA GLU A 129 10.53 0.77 6.77
C GLU A 129 10.53 0.11 5.39
N LEU A 130 9.40 0.18 4.71
CA LEU A 130 9.26 -0.17 3.32
C LEU A 130 9.16 1.12 2.52
N TYR A 131 10.08 1.34 1.60
CA TYR A 131 10.08 2.50 0.71
C TYR A 131 9.47 2.08 -0.62
N THR A 132 8.52 2.86 -1.14
CA THR A 132 7.90 2.65 -2.46
C THR A 132 7.88 3.97 -3.24
N GLY A 133 9.07 4.51 -3.55
CA GLY A 133 9.22 5.84 -4.13
C GLY A 133 9.05 6.96 -3.08
N PRO A 134 8.07 7.86 -3.22
CA PRO A 134 7.87 8.97 -2.27
C PRO A 134 7.20 8.54 -0.95
N LEU A 135 6.79 7.27 -0.82
CA LEU A 135 6.11 6.76 0.36
C LEU A 135 7.06 5.90 1.21
N THR A 136 7.04 6.16 2.51
CA THR A 136 7.66 5.30 3.52
C THR A 136 6.58 4.67 4.37
N TRP A 137 6.43 3.35 4.28
CA TRP A 137 5.53 2.58 5.13
C TRP A 137 6.30 2.15 6.38
N ARG A 138 5.92 2.68 7.53
CA ARG A 138 6.49 2.32 8.82
C ARG A 138 5.63 1.23 9.46
N ILE A 139 6.08 -0.01 9.36
CA ILE A 139 5.39 -1.20 9.85
C ILE A 139 5.82 -1.47 11.29
N ARG A 140 4.88 -1.37 12.23
CA ARG A 140 5.17 -1.42 13.67
C ARG A 140 4.84 -2.75 14.34
N ASP A 141 3.95 -3.54 13.76
CA ASP A 141 3.62 -4.88 14.25
C ASP A 141 3.34 -5.86 13.11
N ARG A 142 3.45 -7.16 13.42
CA ARG A 142 3.23 -8.24 12.45
C ARG A 142 1.77 -8.36 12.06
N ALA A 143 0.83 -8.15 12.99
CA ALA A 143 -0.60 -8.20 12.72
C ALA A 143 -1.00 -7.23 11.60
N GLY A 144 -0.53 -5.98 11.65
CA GLY A 144 -0.82 -4.97 10.64
C GLY A 144 -0.22 -5.29 9.28
N LEU A 145 1.03 -5.76 9.24
CA LEU A 145 1.62 -6.22 7.98
C LEU A 145 0.82 -7.36 7.35
N LEU A 146 0.47 -8.37 8.14
CA LEU A 146 -0.24 -9.55 7.62
C LEU A 146 -1.65 -9.18 7.14
N SER A 147 -2.38 -8.34 7.86
CA SER A 147 -3.68 -7.85 7.39
C SER A 147 -3.54 -7.02 6.12
N PHE A 148 -2.49 -6.21 5.99
CA PHE A 148 -2.27 -5.41 4.79
C PHE A 148 -1.92 -6.29 3.58
N ILE A 149 -1.12 -7.35 3.77
CA ILE A 149 -0.86 -8.36 2.74
C ILE A 149 -2.16 -9.05 2.31
N GLU A 150 -3.04 -9.41 3.25
CA GLU A 150 -4.34 -10.01 2.93
C GLU A 150 -5.20 -9.07 2.07
N ILE A 151 -5.28 -7.79 2.44
CA ILE A 151 -6.00 -6.77 1.66
C ILE A 151 -5.38 -6.67 0.26
N LEU A 152 -4.06 -6.55 0.15
CA LEU A 152 -3.36 -6.46 -1.13
C LEU A 152 -3.51 -7.73 -1.99
N THR A 153 -3.67 -8.89 -1.36
CA THR A 153 -3.96 -10.16 -2.04
C THR A 153 -5.33 -10.09 -2.72
N ARG A 154 -6.37 -9.64 -1.99
CA ARG A 154 -7.72 -9.45 -2.57
C ARG A 154 -7.72 -8.39 -3.68
N VAL A 155 -6.98 -7.31 -3.48
CA VAL A 155 -6.77 -6.25 -4.47
C VAL A 155 -6.12 -6.81 -5.74
N HIS A 156 -5.05 -7.62 -5.62
CA HIS A 156 -4.38 -8.22 -6.77
C HIS A 156 -5.26 -9.23 -7.49
N GLN A 157 -5.95 -10.11 -6.76
CA GLN A 157 -6.94 -11.04 -7.33
C GLN A 157 -8.03 -10.30 -8.12
N THR A 158 -8.54 -9.20 -7.57
CA THR A 158 -9.51 -8.34 -8.25
C THR A 158 -8.87 -7.71 -9.50
N ALA A 159 -7.67 -7.16 -9.38
CA ALA A 159 -6.93 -6.52 -10.47
C ALA A 159 -6.70 -7.45 -11.68
N ILE A 160 -6.42 -8.74 -11.45
CA ILE A 160 -6.25 -9.75 -12.51
C ILE A 160 -7.50 -9.82 -13.40
N THR A 161 -8.68 -9.73 -12.79
CA THR A 161 -9.95 -9.79 -13.54
C THR A 161 -10.34 -8.45 -14.13
N VAL A 162 -9.98 -7.34 -13.48
CA VAL A 162 -10.42 -5.98 -13.85
C VAL A 162 -9.60 -5.40 -15.01
N PHE A 163 -8.27 -5.52 -14.96
CA PHE A 163 -7.39 -4.86 -15.93
C PHE A 163 -7.06 -5.74 -17.13
N LEU A 164 -6.71 -5.09 -18.24
CA LEU A 164 -6.36 -5.78 -19.49
C LEU A 164 -5.03 -6.54 -19.39
N ASP A 165 -4.10 -6.08 -18.56
CA ASP A 165 -2.80 -6.70 -18.30
C ASP A 165 -2.86 -7.81 -17.24
N GLY A 166 -4.06 -8.15 -16.73
CA GLY A 166 -4.23 -9.09 -15.62
C GLY A 166 -3.62 -10.47 -15.84
N GLU A 167 -3.79 -11.05 -17.03
CA GLU A 167 -3.20 -12.36 -17.35
C GLU A 167 -1.68 -12.36 -17.35
N GLN A 168 -1.06 -11.24 -17.72
CA GLN A 168 0.40 -11.08 -17.74
C GLN A 168 0.98 -11.01 -16.32
N TYR A 169 0.23 -10.44 -15.37
CA TYR A 169 0.68 -10.17 -14.00
C TYR A 169 -0.07 -10.99 -12.93
N LYS A 170 -0.60 -12.16 -13.29
CA LYS A 170 -1.37 -13.02 -12.38
C LYS A 170 -0.55 -13.83 -11.37
N ALA A 171 0.77 -13.85 -11.50
CA ALA A 171 1.62 -14.61 -10.59
C ALA A 171 1.51 -14.04 -9.16
N ASP A 172 1.30 -14.92 -8.18
CA ASP A 172 1.13 -14.56 -6.77
C ASP A 172 2.49 -14.23 -6.12
N PRO A 173 2.72 -12.96 -5.68
CA PRO A 173 3.97 -12.56 -5.03
C PRO A 173 4.17 -13.14 -3.64
N THR A 174 3.16 -13.76 -3.03
CA THR A 174 3.24 -14.34 -1.68
C THR A 174 3.74 -15.78 -1.69
N ASP A 175 3.74 -16.44 -2.86
CA ASP A 175 4.20 -17.80 -3.08
C ASP A 175 5.73 -17.91 -2.85
N PRO A 176 6.22 -18.87 -2.05
CA PRO A 176 7.65 -19.14 -1.89
C PRO A 176 8.44 -19.31 -3.21
N GLY A 177 7.80 -19.77 -4.28
CA GLY A 177 8.43 -19.96 -5.60
C GLY A 177 8.45 -18.71 -6.48
N TYR A 178 7.84 -17.61 -6.04
CA TYR A 178 7.71 -16.39 -6.84
C TYR A 178 9.07 -15.76 -7.16
N ARG A 179 9.24 -15.34 -8.42
CA ARG A 179 10.40 -14.59 -8.89
C ARG A 179 9.92 -13.27 -9.48
N ALA A 180 10.46 -12.17 -8.96
CA ALA A 180 10.18 -10.85 -9.52
C ALA A 180 10.57 -10.83 -11.00
N ALA A 181 9.64 -10.33 -11.83
CA ALA A 181 9.83 -10.12 -13.26
C ALA A 181 10.60 -8.82 -13.55
#